data_AF-E4URH2-F1
#
_entry.id   AF-E4URH2-F1
#
_cell.length_a   1.000
_cell.length_b   1.000
_cell.length_c   1.000
_cell.angle_alpha   90.00
_cell.angle_beta   90.00
_cell.angle_gamma   90.00
#
_symmetry.space_group_name_H-M   'P 1'
#
loop_
_entity.id
_entity.type
_entity.pdbx_description
1 polymer ?
#
loop_
_entity_poly.entity_id
_entity_poly.type
_entity_poly.pdbx_seq_one_letter_code
_entity_poly.pdbx_strand_id
1 'polypeptide(L)'
;MAPQSIDMKSGFPLSESDRQVLAQTDEEFVYHDCNTLELLKRKPSDLRRYATWSSNIKEQYGNITNFLCRERLHCTIDKDPQTLIDTTPENGDVTEESRTLIDDFVHRTFTSRLNEFSDAADRVVWFKNWTALQSVRSLEHIHVLVRDVPDKIIVEWTGEEARELSQAN
;
A
#
# COMPACT_ATOMS: atom_id res chain seq x y z
N MET A 1 -16.40 7.57 -20.27
CA MET A 1 -16.59 6.11 -20.08
C MET A 1 -17.77 5.92 -19.13
N ALA A 2 -18.68 5.00 -19.41
CA ALA A 2 -19.81 4.74 -18.50
C ALA A 2 -19.27 4.24 -17.14
N PRO A 3 -19.88 4.62 -16.00
CA PRO A 3 -19.47 4.12 -14.70
C PRO A 3 -19.71 2.61 -14.69
N GLN A 4 -18.63 1.83 -14.67
CA GLN A 4 -18.72 0.38 -14.56
C GLN A 4 -19.38 0.05 -13.22
N SER A 5 -20.63 -0.40 -13.27
CA SER A 5 -21.37 -0.87 -12.11
C SER A 5 -20.56 -1.94 -11.40
N ILE A 6 -20.26 -1.71 -10.12
CA ILE A 6 -19.72 -2.74 -9.23
C ILE A 6 -20.72 -3.88 -9.19
N ASP A 7 -20.34 -5.06 -9.69
CA ASP A 7 -21.09 -6.27 -9.42
C ASP A 7 -20.95 -6.53 -7.91
N MET A 8 -22.00 -6.22 -7.16
CA MET A 8 -22.10 -6.34 -5.71
C MET A 8 -22.00 -7.80 -5.21
N LYS A 9 -21.65 -8.73 -6.11
CA LYS A 9 -21.24 -10.11 -5.83
C LYS A 9 -19.81 -10.24 -5.30
N SER A 10 -18.97 -9.21 -5.38
CA SER A 10 -17.62 -9.27 -4.81
C SER A 10 -17.73 -9.43 -3.28
N GLY A 11 -17.36 -10.60 -2.74
CA GLY A 11 -17.29 -10.87 -1.29
C GLY A 11 -16.25 -10.03 -0.53
N PHE A 12 -15.90 -8.84 -1.03
CA PHE A 12 -15.07 -7.87 -0.37
C PHE A 12 -15.94 -6.97 0.54
N PRO A 13 -15.77 -7.01 1.87
CA PRO A 13 -16.52 -6.15 2.76
C PRO A 13 -16.05 -4.70 2.58
N LEU A 14 -16.89 -3.87 1.96
CA LEU A 14 -16.64 -2.43 1.84
C LEU A 14 -16.91 -1.73 3.17
N SER A 15 -15.93 -0.99 3.66
CA SER A 15 -16.10 -0.07 4.80
C SER A 15 -17.03 1.09 4.42
N GLU A 16 -17.50 1.84 5.41
CA GLU A 16 -18.29 3.06 5.15
C GLU A 16 -17.47 4.08 4.33
N SER A 17 -16.19 4.23 4.63
CA SER A 17 -15.27 5.08 3.87
C SER A 17 -15.16 4.65 2.41
N ASP A 18 -15.08 3.34 2.14
CA ASP A 18 -15.05 2.82 0.77
C ASP A 18 -16.34 3.15 0.00
N ARG A 19 -17.49 3.08 0.67
CA ARG A 19 -18.79 3.41 0.07
C ARG A 19 -18.88 4.90 -0.27
N GLN A 20 -18.37 5.77 0.59
CA GLN A 20 -18.30 7.21 0.31
C GLN A 20 -17.40 7.49 -0.89
N VAL A 21 -16.24 6.83 -0.98
CA VAL A 21 -15.35 6.95 -2.15
C VAL A 21 -16.02 6.44 -3.41
N LEU A 22 -16.79 5.37 -3.35
CA LEU A 22 -17.47 4.83 -4.54
C LEU A 22 -18.70 5.65 -4.97
N ALA A 23 -19.17 6.57 -4.12
CA ALA A 23 -20.28 7.47 -4.41
C ALA A 23 -19.89 8.69 -5.25
N GLN A 24 -18.60 9.03 -5.29
CA GLN A 24 -18.03 10.09 -6.13
C GLN A 24 -17.47 9.53 -7.44
N THR A 25 -17.32 10.40 -8.44
CA THR A 25 -16.64 10.09 -9.70
C THR A 25 -15.12 10.25 -9.59
N ASP A 26 -14.41 9.75 -10.59
CA ASP A 26 -12.96 9.87 -10.68
C ASP A 26 -12.50 11.32 -10.84
N GLU A 27 -13.32 12.14 -11.48
CA GLU A 27 -13.08 13.57 -11.73
C GLU A 27 -13.34 14.44 -10.49
N GLU A 28 -14.26 14.01 -9.62
CA GLU A 28 -14.56 14.68 -8.36
C GLU A 28 -13.59 14.28 -7.23
N PHE A 29 -12.79 13.23 -7.44
CA PHE A 29 -11.85 12.74 -6.44
C PHE A 29 -10.70 13.73 -6.23
N VAL A 30 -10.63 14.31 -5.03
CA VAL A 30 -9.52 15.17 -4.62
C VAL A 30 -8.45 14.35 -3.91
N TYR A 31 -7.22 14.40 -4.43
CA TYR A 31 -6.07 13.79 -3.78
C TYR A 31 -5.74 14.53 -2.47
N HIS A 32 -5.49 13.76 -1.41
CA HIS A 32 -5.04 14.31 -0.14
C HIS A 32 -3.55 14.66 -0.19
N ASP A 33 -3.15 15.63 0.62
CA ASP A 33 -1.73 15.95 0.79
C ASP A 33 -1.01 14.81 1.52
N CYS A 34 0.30 14.71 1.29
CA CYS A 34 1.16 13.70 1.91
C CYS A 34 1.31 13.85 3.43
N ASN A 35 0.69 14.87 4.02
CA ASN A 35 0.82 15.19 5.44
C ASN A 35 -0.17 14.42 6.32
N THR A 36 -1.23 13.84 5.74
CA THR A 36 -2.23 13.05 6.47
C THR A 36 -2.34 11.64 5.89
N LEU A 37 -1.29 10.84 6.09
CA LEU A 37 -1.10 9.53 5.47
C LEU A 37 -2.22 8.52 5.78
N GLU A 38 -2.85 8.65 6.95
CA GLU A 38 -4.00 7.84 7.36
C GLU A 38 -5.30 8.12 6.58
N LEU A 39 -5.36 9.25 5.87
CA LEU A 39 -6.50 9.63 5.03
C LEU A 39 -6.28 9.29 3.56
N LEU A 40 -5.17 8.64 3.20
CA LEU A 40 -4.91 8.26 1.82
C LEU A 40 -5.94 7.23 1.34
N LYS A 41 -6.87 7.71 0.51
CA LYS A 41 -7.90 6.90 -0.13
C LYS A 41 -7.52 6.61 -1.58
N ARG A 42 -8.03 5.50 -2.09
CA ARG A 42 -7.91 5.14 -3.51
C ARG A 42 -8.90 5.98 -4.31
N LYS A 43 -8.52 6.33 -5.55
CA LYS A 43 -9.45 6.84 -6.55
C LYS A 43 -10.61 5.85 -6.75
N PRO A 44 -11.85 6.27 -7.08
CA PRO A 44 -12.98 5.35 -7.17
C PRO A 44 -12.75 4.21 -8.18
N SER A 45 -12.20 4.49 -9.36
CA SER A 45 -11.83 3.46 -10.35
C SER A 45 -10.79 2.46 -9.83
N ASP A 46 -9.77 2.92 -9.13
CA ASP A 46 -8.76 2.06 -8.52
C ASP A 46 -9.32 1.22 -7.37
N LEU A 47 -10.24 1.77 -6.59
CA LEU A 47 -10.96 1.00 -5.56
C LEU A 47 -11.81 -0.10 -6.18
N ARG A 48 -12.48 0.15 -7.32
CA ARG A 48 -13.21 -0.88 -8.06
C ARG A 48 -12.27 -1.97 -8.59
N ARG A 49 -11.16 -1.58 -9.23
CA ARG A 49 -10.13 -2.52 -9.73
C ARG A 49 -9.58 -3.37 -8.59
N TYR A 50 -9.28 -2.76 -7.45
CA TYR A 50 -8.79 -3.45 -6.26
C TYR A 50 -9.81 -4.44 -5.71
N ALA A 51 -11.09 -4.07 -5.64
CA ALA A 51 -12.16 -4.96 -5.17
C ALA A 51 -12.30 -6.18 -6.09
N THR A 52 -12.34 -5.98 -7.40
CA THR A 52 -12.40 -7.07 -8.39
C THR A 52 -11.19 -7.99 -8.29
N TRP A 53 -9.98 -7.42 -8.27
CA TRP A 53 -8.75 -8.18 -8.12
C TRP A 53 -8.72 -8.98 -6.81
N SER A 54 -9.08 -8.34 -5.69
CA SER A 54 -9.10 -8.97 -4.37
C SER A 54 -10.06 -10.15 -4.31
N SER A 55 -11.24 -10.04 -4.91
CA SER A 55 -12.19 -11.15 -4.99
C SER A 55 -11.64 -12.32 -5.80
N ASN A 56 -11.06 -12.05 -6.97
CA ASN A 56 -10.47 -13.10 -7.81
C ASN A 56 -9.31 -13.81 -7.10
N ILE A 57 -8.44 -13.05 -6.41
CA ILE A 57 -7.34 -13.63 -5.62
C ILE A 57 -7.86 -14.50 -4.48
N LYS A 58 -8.88 -14.02 -3.74
CA LYS A 58 -9.48 -14.81 -2.66
C LYS A 58 -10.16 -16.08 -3.17
N GLU A 59 -10.79 -16.04 -4.34
CA GLU A 59 -11.40 -17.22 -4.97
C GLU A 59 -10.33 -18.24 -5.38
N GLN A 60 -9.22 -17.81 -5.96
CA GLN A 60 -8.18 -18.71 -6.48
C GLN A 60 -7.22 -19.23 -5.40
N TYR A 61 -6.87 -18.39 -4.42
CA TYR A 61 -5.82 -18.67 -3.43
C TYR A 61 -6.36 -18.78 -1.99
N GLY A 62 -7.65 -18.57 -1.78
CA GLY A 62 -8.31 -18.53 -0.47
C GLY A 62 -8.13 -17.20 0.27
N ASN A 63 -6.92 -16.65 0.27
CA ASN A 63 -6.61 -15.33 0.82
C ASN A 63 -5.43 -14.67 0.08
N ILE A 64 -5.22 -13.37 0.32
CA ILE A 64 -4.16 -12.59 -0.34
C ILE A 64 -2.76 -13.02 0.15
N THR A 65 -2.62 -13.41 1.41
CA THR A 65 -1.35 -13.93 1.96
C THR A 65 -0.83 -15.12 1.19
N ASN A 66 -1.70 -16.09 0.89
CA ASN A 66 -1.35 -17.29 0.15
C ASN A 66 -0.85 -16.94 -1.25
N PHE A 67 -1.53 -16.00 -1.92
CA PHE A 67 -1.06 -15.47 -3.21
C PHE A 67 0.33 -14.83 -3.08
N LEU A 68 0.53 -13.95 -2.09
CA LEU A 68 1.81 -13.27 -1.88
C LEU A 68 2.94 -14.26 -1.59
N CYS A 69 2.75 -15.20 -0.66
CA CYS A 69 3.77 -16.18 -0.34
C CYS A 69 4.03 -17.15 -1.51
N ARG A 70 3.03 -17.50 -2.30
CA ARG A 70 3.21 -18.47 -3.39
C ARG A 70 3.82 -17.85 -4.64
N GLU A 71 3.38 -16.67 -5.04
CA GLU A 71 3.69 -16.09 -6.36
C GLU A 71 4.73 -14.96 -6.31
N ARG A 72 4.95 -14.33 -5.14
CA ARG A 72 5.79 -13.12 -5.03
C ARG A 72 6.94 -13.28 -4.05
N LEU A 73 6.63 -13.55 -2.79
CA LEU A 73 7.61 -13.58 -1.70
C LEU A 73 8.28 -14.94 -1.53
N HIS A 74 7.71 -15.99 -2.12
CA HIS A 74 8.18 -17.38 -1.97
C HIS A 74 8.41 -17.78 -0.50
N CYS A 75 7.60 -17.23 0.42
CA CYS A 75 7.65 -17.54 1.84
C CYS A 75 6.97 -18.87 2.17
N THR A 76 7.51 -19.61 3.14
CA THR A 76 6.86 -20.78 3.72
C THR A 76 5.86 -20.33 4.79
N ILE A 77 4.57 -20.64 4.61
CA ILE A 77 3.48 -20.26 5.54
C ILE A 77 3.73 -20.81 6.97
N ASP A 78 4.54 -21.86 7.10
CA ASP A 78 4.81 -22.55 8.37
C ASP A 78 5.94 -21.90 9.19
N LYS A 79 6.68 -20.96 8.60
CA LYS A 79 7.63 -20.14 9.35
C LYS A 79 6.90 -18.85 9.69
N ASP A 80 6.40 -18.79 10.91
CA ASP A 80 6.08 -17.53 11.57
C ASP A 80 7.21 -16.54 11.27
N PRO A 81 6.96 -15.51 10.44
CA PRO A 81 8.00 -14.54 10.15
C PRO A 81 8.27 -13.82 11.46
N GLN A 82 9.33 -14.24 12.16
CA GLN A 82 9.81 -13.71 13.45
C GLN A 82 10.15 -12.21 13.43
N THR A 83 9.81 -11.49 12.36
CA THR A 83 9.95 -10.05 12.24
C THR A 83 8.60 -9.41 12.57
N LEU A 84 8.20 -9.52 13.83
CA LEU A 84 7.07 -8.76 14.35
C LEU A 84 7.48 -7.29 14.43
N ILE A 85 6.70 -6.43 13.77
CA ILE A 85 6.75 -4.99 14.02
C ILE A 85 5.93 -4.79 15.29
N ASP A 86 6.60 -4.70 16.43
CA ASP A 86 5.93 -4.53 17.71
C ASP A 86 5.11 -3.25 17.70
N THR A 87 3.90 -3.34 18.23
CA THR A 87 2.98 -2.21 18.37
C THR A 87 2.70 -1.91 19.84
N THR A 88 2.49 -0.64 20.16
CA THR A 88 2.10 -0.21 21.50
C THR A 88 0.72 -0.78 21.86
N PRO A 89 0.48 -1.20 23.11
CA PRO A 89 -0.82 -1.72 23.53
C PRO A 89 -1.94 -0.68 23.55
N GLU A 90 -1.59 0.60 23.63
CA GLU A 90 -2.51 1.71 23.86
C GLU A 90 -3.29 2.14 22.62
N ASN A 91 -2.62 2.21 21.47
CA ASN A 91 -3.22 2.63 20.21
C ASN A 91 -2.85 1.69 19.05
N GLY A 92 -1.92 0.74 19.22
CA GLY A 92 -1.51 -0.13 18.12
C GLY A 92 -0.62 0.58 17.09
N ASP A 93 -0.06 1.74 17.44
CA ASP A 93 1.04 2.37 16.69
C ASP A 93 2.32 1.54 16.90
N VAL A 94 3.31 1.70 16.03
CA VAL A 94 4.60 1.01 16.17
C VAL A 94 5.33 1.46 17.44
N THR A 95 6.00 0.54 18.13
CA THR A 95 6.88 0.89 19.25
C THR A 95 8.02 1.79 18.78
N GLU A 96 8.63 2.56 19.69
CA GLU A 96 9.77 3.42 19.35
C GLU A 96 10.96 2.63 18.79
N GLU A 97 11.20 1.43 19.32
CA GLU A 97 12.21 0.49 18.81
C GLU A 97 11.88 0.04 17.38
N SER A 98 10.65 -0.41 17.13
CA SER A 98 10.21 -0.79 15.78
C SER A 98 10.26 0.38 14.81
N ARG A 99 9.89 1.58 15.26
CA ARG A 99 9.96 2.81 14.47
C ARG A 99 11.39 3.10 14.05
N THR A 100 12.35 3.01 14.96
CA THR A 100 13.78 3.18 14.67
C THR A 100 14.27 2.16 13.63
N LEU A 101 13.89 0.89 13.79
CA LEU A 101 14.26 -0.17 12.83
C LEU A 101 13.70 0.09 11.43
N ILE A 102 12.44 0.56 11.35
CA ILE A 102 11.80 0.91 10.08
C ILE A 102 12.47 2.15 9.49
N ASP A 103 12.72 3.19 10.28
CA ASP A 103 13.40 4.41 9.84
C ASP A 103 14.79 4.10 9.27
N ASP A 104 15.58 3.27 9.95
CA ASP A 104 16.90 2.83 9.47
C ASP A 104 16.79 2.04 8.15
N PHE A 105 15.81 1.14 8.05
CA PHE A 105 15.54 0.40 6.81
C PHE A 105 15.15 1.34 5.66
N VAL A 106 14.24 2.29 5.92
CA VAL A 106 13.76 3.23 4.92
C VAL A 106 14.88 4.16 4.48
N HIS A 107 15.64 4.70 5.44
CA HIS A 107 16.78 5.57 5.17
C HIS A 107 17.85 4.85 4.34
N ARG A 108 18.20 3.61 4.71
CA ARG A 108 19.22 2.84 3.99
C ARG A 108 18.79 2.46 2.57
N THR A 109 17.52 2.10 2.38
CA THR A 109 17.03 1.52 1.12
C THR A 109 16.55 2.58 0.14
N PHE A 110 15.80 3.57 0.62
CA PHE A 110 15.13 4.57 -0.22
C PHE A 110 15.88 5.91 -0.16
N THR A 111 16.05 6.51 1.02
CA THR A 111 16.64 7.85 1.14
C THR A 111 18.09 7.91 0.67
N SER A 112 18.93 6.95 1.09
CA SER A 112 20.35 6.90 0.71
C SER A 112 20.55 6.74 -0.80
N ARG A 113 19.61 6.07 -1.48
CA ARG A 113 19.64 5.90 -2.93
C ARG A 113 19.35 7.21 -3.68
N LEU A 114 18.69 8.15 -3.03
CA LEU A 114 18.37 9.48 -3.55
C LEU A 114 19.42 10.54 -3.18
N ASN A 115 20.65 10.15 -2.83
CA ASN A 115 21.71 11.09 -2.43
C ASN A 115 22.08 12.17 -3.47
N GLU A 116 21.70 11.98 -4.73
CA GLU A 116 21.86 12.97 -5.81
C GLU A 116 20.87 14.15 -5.69
N PHE A 117 19.81 14.01 -4.87
CA PHE A 117 18.80 15.02 -4.63
C PHE A 117 19.10 15.76 -3.31
N SER A 118 19.10 17.09 -3.35
CA SER A 118 19.33 17.92 -2.15
C SER A 118 18.22 17.82 -1.10
N ASP A 119 17.02 17.43 -1.53
CA ASP A 119 15.79 17.27 -0.74
C ASP A 119 15.40 15.78 -0.56
N ALA A 120 16.38 14.86 -0.60
CA ALA A 120 16.16 13.42 -0.54
C ALA A 120 15.29 12.97 0.65
N ALA A 121 15.50 13.56 1.84
CA ALA A 121 14.73 13.23 3.03
C ALA A 121 13.24 13.64 2.91
N ASP A 122 12.95 14.75 2.23
CA ASP A 122 11.58 15.26 2.04
C ASP A 122 10.82 14.56 0.91
N ARG A 123 11.50 13.68 0.17
CA ARG A 123 10.92 12.90 -0.93
C ARG A 123 10.40 11.55 -0.49
N VAL A 124 10.80 11.06 0.69
CA VAL A 124 10.46 9.72 1.17
C VAL A 124 9.69 9.84 2.47
N VAL A 125 8.47 9.32 2.49
CA VAL A 125 7.68 9.19 3.71
C VAL A 125 7.17 7.77 3.81
N TRP A 126 7.03 7.26 5.03
CA TRP A 126 6.46 5.95 5.25
C TRP A 126 5.39 5.98 6.34
N PHE A 127 4.47 5.04 6.26
CA PHE A 127 3.49 4.81 7.31
C PHE A 127 3.12 3.34 7.38
N LYS A 128 2.60 2.92 8.54
CA LYS A 128 1.95 1.63 8.72
C LYS A 128 0.46 1.86 8.87
N ASN A 129 -0.34 1.13 8.10
CA ASN A 129 -1.78 1.16 8.30
C ASN A 129 -2.13 0.52 9.64
N TRP A 130 -3.10 1.10 10.35
CA TRP A 130 -3.71 0.50 11.54
C TRP A 130 -4.23 -0.90 11.22
N THR A 131 -4.16 -1.84 12.17
CA THR A 131 -4.55 -3.25 12.01
C THR A 131 -5.98 -3.42 11.48
N ALA A 132 -6.88 -2.47 11.79
CA ALA A 132 -8.26 -2.46 11.30
C ALA A 132 -8.37 -2.23 9.78
N LEU A 133 -7.44 -1.50 9.17
CA LEU A 133 -7.45 -1.10 7.76
C LEU A 133 -6.58 -1.99 6.86
N GLN A 134 -5.76 -2.84 7.44
CA GLN A 134 -4.91 -3.76 6.70
C GLN A 134 -5.71 -4.89 6.04
N SER A 135 -5.50 -5.07 4.75
CA SER A 135 -6.11 -6.19 4.00
C SER A 135 -5.37 -7.52 4.18
N VAL A 136 -4.10 -7.48 4.59
CA VAL A 136 -3.23 -8.66 4.77
C VAL A 136 -2.64 -8.62 6.19
N ARG A 137 -3.34 -9.22 7.15
CA ARG A 137 -2.95 -9.18 8.57
C ARG A 137 -1.85 -10.16 8.97
N SER A 138 -1.60 -11.17 8.14
CA SER A 138 -0.61 -12.20 8.45
C SER A 138 0.78 -11.87 7.88
N LEU A 139 0.94 -10.73 7.24
CA LEU A 139 2.23 -10.24 6.74
C LEU A 139 2.39 -8.79 7.18
N GLU A 140 3.43 -8.54 7.97
CA GLU A 140 3.80 -7.18 8.31
C GLU A 140 4.25 -6.43 7.06
N HIS A 141 3.68 -5.25 6.84
CA HIS A 141 3.99 -4.39 5.71
C HIS A 141 3.88 -2.93 6.10
N ILE A 142 4.75 -2.12 5.50
CA ILE A 142 4.72 -0.66 5.57
C ILE A 142 4.43 -0.11 4.18
N HIS A 143 3.86 1.08 4.12
CA HIS A 143 3.71 1.84 2.90
C HIS A 143 4.83 2.87 2.83
N VAL A 144 5.59 2.85 1.74
CA VAL A 144 6.60 3.87 1.45
C VAL A 144 6.11 4.68 0.24
N LEU A 145 5.99 5.99 0.41
CA LEU A 145 5.68 6.92 -0.67
C LEU A 145 6.94 7.67 -1.05
N VAL A 146 7.11 7.83 -2.35
CA VAL A 146 8.23 8.55 -2.94
C VAL A 146 7.70 9.62 -3.88
N ARG A 147 8.30 10.81 -3.85
CA ARG A 147 7.87 11.96 -4.65
C ARG A 147 8.95 12.36 -5.66
N ASP A 148 8.53 12.57 -6.90
CA ASP A 148 9.36 13.07 -8.00
C ASP A 148 10.65 12.24 -8.21
N VAL A 149 10.54 10.92 -8.05
CA VAL A 149 11.65 9.98 -8.23
C VAL A 149 11.65 9.45 -9.67
N PRO A 150 12.81 9.42 -10.37
CA PRO A 150 12.88 8.89 -11.73
C PRO A 150 12.40 7.43 -11.84
N ASP A 151 11.65 7.13 -12.91
CA ASP A 151 11.09 5.78 -13.17
C ASP A 151 12.13 4.66 -13.06
N LYS A 152 13.36 4.91 -13.52
CA LYS A 152 14.48 3.94 -13.40
C LYS A 152 14.74 3.47 -11.96
N ILE A 153 14.54 4.35 -10.97
CA ILE A 153 14.73 4.05 -9.55
C ILE A 153 13.51 3.27 -9.02
N ILE A 154 12.30 3.59 -9.50
CA ILE A 154 11.11 2.83 -9.18
C ILE A 154 11.25 1.38 -9.66
N VAL A 155 11.68 1.18 -10.91
CA VAL A 155 11.92 -0.15 -11.49
C VAL A 155 13.02 -0.89 -10.72
N GLU A 156 14.09 -0.19 -10.30
CA GLU A 156 15.15 -0.75 -9.46
C GLU A 156 14.59 -1.33 -8.15
N TRP A 157 13.65 -0.63 -7.49
CA TRP A 157 13.05 -1.08 -6.24
C TRP A 157 11.96 -2.15 -6.40
N THR A 158 11.14 -2.06 -7.44
CA THR A 158 9.95 -2.92 -7.57
C THR A 158 10.18 -4.12 -8.48
N GLY A 159 11.17 -4.05 -9.38
CA GLY A 159 11.33 -4.99 -10.49
C GLY A 159 10.18 -4.96 -11.50
N GLU A 160 9.23 -4.03 -11.36
CA GLU A 160 8.13 -3.83 -12.27
C GLU A 160 8.41 -2.54 -13.05
N GLU A 161 8.41 -2.64 -14.39
CA GLU A 161 8.38 -1.45 -15.25
C GLU A 161 7.31 -0.51 -14.72
N ALA A 162 7.65 0.77 -14.52
CA ALA A 162 6.72 1.76 -14.01
C ALA A 162 5.46 1.71 -14.90
N ARG A 163 4.39 1.08 -14.41
CA ARG A 163 3.08 1.09 -15.08
C ARG A 163 2.83 2.52 -15.42
N GLU A 164 2.59 2.86 -16.69
CA GLU A 164 2.25 4.17 -17.29
C GLU A 164 1.74 5.26 -16.31
N LEU A 165 2.54 5.63 -15.31
CA LEU A 165 2.21 6.58 -14.24
C LEU A 165 2.65 7.99 -14.66
N SER A 166 3.41 8.07 -15.74
CA SER A 166 3.92 9.30 -16.36
C SER A 166 3.09 9.76 -17.57
N GLN A 167 1.94 9.15 -17.85
CA GLN A 167 0.96 9.67 -18.83
C GLN A 167 -0.36 10.08 -18.15
N ALA A 168 -0.28 10.91 -17.12
CA ALA A 168 -1.35 11.83 -16.80
C ALA A 168 -0.82 13.24 -17.11
N ASN A 169 -1.43 13.85 -18.13
CA ASN A 169 -1.13 15.18 -18.69
C ASN A 169 -0.81 16.26 -17.66
#